data_AF-A0A822FGX6-F1
#
_entry.id   AF-A0A822FGX6-F1
#
_cell.length_a   1.000
_cell.length_b   1.000
_cell.length_c   1.000
_cell.angle_alpha   90.00
_cell.angle_beta   90.00
_cell.angle_gamma   90.00
#
_symmetry.space_group_name_H-M   'P 1'
#
loop_
_entity.id
_entity.type
_entity.pdbx_description
1 polymer ?
#
loop_
_entity_poly.entity_id
_entity_poly.type
_entity_poly.pdbx_seq_one_letter_code
_entity_poly.pdbx_strand_id
1 'polypeptide(L)' 'AVLTQEYEEKKYVIAYASRTLSTAERNYGATEREALAIVWPTKHFRPYLEGNKIYVRSDCKALEWMRTAKDVTGRLARWA' A
#
# COMPACT_ATOMS: atom_id res chain seq x y z
N ALA A 1 -2.94 -8.23 1.38
CA ALA A 1 -1.95 -7.89 0.34
C ALA A 1 -1.24 -9.16 -0.12
N VAL A 2 -0.89 -9.21 -1.40
CA VAL A 2 -0.14 -10.29 -2.00
C VAL A 2 1.07 -9.69 -2.71
N LEU A 3 2.25 -10.27 -2.48
CA LEU A 3 3.45 -9.94 -3.23
C LEU A 3 3.58 -10.95 -4.36
N THR A 4 3.61 -10.44 -5.60
CA THR A 4 3.76 -11.25 -6.80
C THR A 4 4.92 -10.75 -7.64
N GLN A 5 5.59 -11.66 -8.35
CA GLN A 5 6.59 -11.34 -9.35
C GLN A 5 6.15 -11.86 -10.72
N GLU A 6 6.39 -11.06 -11.76
CA GLU A 6 6.18 -11.47 -13.15
C GLU A 6 7.48 -12.08 -13.67
N TYR A 7 7.42 -13.31 -14.18
CA TYR A 7 8.52 -14.06 -14.78
C TYR A 7 7.96 -14.88 -15.94
N GLU A 8 8.58 -14.80 -17.12
CA GLU A 8 8.10 -15.50 -18.35
C GLU A 8 6.59 -15.31 -18.60
N GLU A 9 6.11 -14.07 -18.52
CA GLU A 9 4.69 -13.68 -18.71
C GLU A 9 3.69 -14.32 -17.71
N LYS A 10 4.19 -15.01 -16.69
CA LYS A 10 3.40 -15.61 -15.62
C LYS A 10 3.60 -14.86 -14.31
N LYS A 11 2.54 -14.79 -13.51
CA LYS A 11 2.56 -14.21 -12.17
C LYS A 11 2.78 -15.30 -11.14
N TYR A 12 3.85 -15.17 -10.38
CA TYR A 12 4.17 -16.06 -9.27
C TYR A 12 3.93 -15.33 -7.96
N VAL A 13 3.21 -15.99 -7.05
CA VAL A 13 3.02 -15.45 -5.70
C VAL A 13 4.24 -15.77 -4.87
N ILE A 14 4.84 -14.73 -4.28
CA ILE A 14 5.96 -14.86 -3.35
C ILE A 14 5.44 -14.99 -1.93
N ALA A 15 4.49 -14.14 -1.54
CA ALA A 15 3.99 -14.11 -0.17
C ALA A 15 2.59 -13.50 -0.07
N TYR A 16 1.83 -13.93 0.93
CA TYR A 16 0.57 -13.33 1.35
C TYR A 16 0.75 -12.67 2.71
N ALA A 17 0.14 -11.51 2.90
CA ALA A 17 0.10 -10.83 4.18
C ALA A 17 -1.27 -10.19 4.40
N SER A 18 -1.82 -10.39 5.59
CA SER A 18 -3.03 -9.71 6.05
C SER A 18 -2.84 -9.26 7.49
N ARG A 19 -3.55 -8.21 7.87
CA ARG A 19 -3.52 -7.65 9.22
C ARG A 19 -4.86 -7.00 9.52
N THR A 20 -5.32 -7.13 10.76
CA THR A 20 -6.49 -6.41 11.26
C THR A 20 -6.14 -4.97 11.62
N LEU A 21 -7.08 -4.05 11.42
CA LEU A 21 -6.96 -2.66 11.88
C LEU A 21 -6.97 -2.60 13.42
N SER A 22 -6.04 -1.84 13.97
CA SER A 22 -6.01 -1.49 15.39
C SER A 22 -7.20 -0.60 15.76
N THR A 23 -7.48 -0.46 17.05
CA THR A 23 -8.58 0.37 17.56
C THR A 23 -8.53 1.80 17.03
N ALA A 24 -7.34 2.41 16.95
CA ALA A 24 -7.18 3.76 16.42
C ALA A 24 -7.43 3.80 14.90
N GLU A 25 -6.88 2.84 14.15
CA GLU A 25 -7.00 2.77 12.67
C GLU A 25 -8.42 2.51 12.20
N ARG A 26 -9.27 1.87 13.02
CA ARG A 26 -10.69 1.70 12.73
C ARG A 26 -11.44 3.03 12.63
N ASN A 27 -10.97 4.05 13.34
CA ASN A 27 -11.57 5.39 13.33
C ASN A 27 -11.09 6.24 12.15
N TYR A 28 -10.22 5.71 11.29
CA TYR A 28 -9.68 6.46 10.15
C TYR A 28 -10.71 6.57 9.03
N GLY A 29 -10.63 7.67 8.27
CA GLY A 29 -11.45 7.84 7.07
C GLY A 29 -11.21 6.71 6.07
N ALA A 30 -12.15 6.48 5.16
CA ALA A 30 -12.02 5.43 4.13
C ALA A 30 -10.70 5.57 3.37
N THR A 31 -10.40 6.76 2.84
CA THR A 31 -9.15 7.05 2.11
C THR A 31 -7.89 6.76 2.94
N GLU A 32 -7.90 7.08 4.24
CA GLU A 32 -6.77 6.79 5.13
C GLU A 32 -6.60 5.28 5.38
N ARG A 33 -7.69 4.53 5.48
CA ARG A 33 -7.63 3.07 5.60
C ARG A 33 -7.13 2.41 4.33
N GLU A 34 -7.55 2.89 3.17
CA GLU A 34 -7.05 2.43 1.87
C GLU A 34 -5.56 2.76 1.70
N ALA A 35 -5.13 3.98 2.07
CA ALA A 35 -3.72 4.35 2.08
C ALA A 35 -2.91 3.43 3.02
N LEU A 36 -3.44 3.16 4.22
CA LEU A 36 -2.83 2.24 5.17
C LEU A 36 -2.73 0.81 4.62
N ALA A 37 -3.70 0.37 3.81
CA ALA A 37 -3.69 -0.92 3.13
C ALA A 37 -2.56 -1.05 2.10
N ILE A 38 -1.93 0.06 1.67
CA ILE A 38 -0.68 0.06 0.90
C ILE A 38 0.54 0.22 1.82
N VAL A 39 0.51 1.19 2.74
CA VAL A 39 1.65 1.57 3.59
C VAL A 39 2.08 0.43 4.51
N TRP A 40 1.13 -0.35 5.04
CA TRP A 40 1.49 -1.44 5.93
C TRP A 40 2.16 -2.61 5.18
N PRO A 41 1.61 -3.13 4.07
CA PRO A 41 2.28 -4.17 3.30
C PRO A 41 3.66 -3.77 2.76
N THR A 42 3.86 -2.52 2.34
CA THR A 42 5.19 -2.08 1.85
C THR A 42 6.25 -2.16 2.94
N LYS A 43 5.87 -1.86 4.19
CA LYS A 43 6.75 -2.06 5.36
C LYS A 43 6.93 -3.53 5.69
N HIS A 44 5.87 -4.33 5.62
CA HIS A 44 5.93 -5.76 5.90
C HIS A 44 6.84 -6.51 4.91
N PHE A 45 6.73 -6.19 3.63
CA PHE A 45 7.54 -6.78 2.56
C PHE A 45 8.85 -6.03 2.30
N ARG A 46 9.28 -5.10 3.17
CA ARG A 46 10.51 -4.32 3.00
C ARG A 46 11.72 -5.16 2.58
N PRO A 47 12.00 -6.35 3.14
CA PRO A 47 13.12 -7.18 2.70
C PRO A 47 13.10 -7.58 1.22
N TYR A 48 11.93 -7.60 0.58
CA TYR A 48 11.77 -7.90 -0.85
C TYR A 48 11.72 -6.64 -1.72
N LEU A 49 11.14 -5.56 -1.20
CA LEU A 49 10.83 -4.35 -1.97
C LEU A 49 11.96 -3.31 -1.96
N GLU A 50 12.77 -3.27 -0.90
CA GLU A 50 13.81 -2.25 -0.73
C GLU A 50 14.83 -2.31 -1.87
N GLY A 51 15.13 -1.15 -2.47
CA GLY A 51 16.03 -1.03 -3.62
C GLY A 51 15.43 -1.41 -4.98
N ASN A 52 14.21 -1.96 -5.01
CA ASN A 52 13.55 -2.40 -6.25
C ASN A 52 12.43 -1.44 -6.67
N LYS A 53 12.21 -1.35 -7.99
CA LYS A 53 11.01 -0.72 -8.54
C LYS A 53 9.83 -1.66 -8.35
N ILE A 54 8.77 -1.17 -7.73
CA ILE A 54 7.57 -1.97 -7.42
C ILE A 54 6.36 -1.35 -8.09
N TYR A 55 5.41 -2.21 -8.47
CA TYR A 55 4.11 -1.79 -8.98
C TYR A 55 3.04 -2.18 -7.97
N VAL A 56 2.32 -1.20 -7.45
CA VAL A 56 1.20 -1.43 -6.53
C VAL A 56 -0.10 -1.39 -7.32
N ARG A 57 -0.90 -2.46 -7.21
CA ARG A 57 -2.27 -2.52 -7.75
C ARG A 57 -3.25 -2.46 -6.58
N SER A 58 -4.12 -1.45 -6.58
CA SER A 58 -5.21 -1.27 -5.62
C SER A 58 -6.48 -0.88 -6.39
N ASP A 59 -7.63 -1.27 -5.89
CA ASP A 59 -8.96 -0.90 -6.38
C ASP A 59 -9.38 0.53 -5.95
N CYS A 60 -8.63 1.15 -5.04
CA CYS A 60 -8.92 2.49 -4.56
C CYS A 60 -8.32 3.57 -5.48
N LYS A 61 -9.15 4.12 -6.38
CA LYS A 61 -8.80 5.28 -7.23
C LYS A 61 -8.38 6.52 -6.45
N ALA A 62 -8.85 6.69 -5.21
CA ALA A 62 -8.51 7.86 -4.39
C ALA A 62 -7.00 7.96 -4.07
N LEU A 63 -6.27 6.86 -4.20
CA LEU A 63 -4.82 6.83 -3.99
C LEU A 63 -4.06 7.41 -5.20
N GLU A 64 -4.67 7.46 -6.39
CA GLU A 64 -4.10 8.16 -7.55
C GLU A 64 -4.01 9.66 -7.29
N TRP A 65 -5.00 10.24 -6.59
CA TRP A 65 -5.01 11.64 -6.18
C TRP A 65 -3.90 11.97 -5.19
N MET A 66 -3.54 11.05 -4.28
CA MET A 66 -2.45 11.30 -3.33
C MET A 66 -1.10 11.56 -4.02
N ARG A 67 -0.87 10.98 -5.20
CA ARG A 67 0.37 11.20 -5.95
C ARG A 67 0.49 12.61 -6.53
N THR A 68 -0.64 13.31 -6.70
CA THR A 68 -0.70 14.63 -7.37
C THR A 68 -1.16 15.75 -6.45
N ALA A 69 -1.69 15.41 -5.28
CA ALA A 69 -2.18 16.37 -4.31
C ALA A 69 -1.04 17.21 -3.71
N LYS A 70 -1.14 18.54 -3.82
CA LYS A 70 -0.17 19.49 -3.27
C LYS A 70 -0.40 19.80 -1.78
N ASP A 71 -1.64 19.68 -1.32
CA ASP A 71 -2.06 20.06 0.05
C ASP A 71 -2.50 18.83 0.87
N VAL A 72 -1.71 17.76 0.81
CA VAL A 72 -1.93 16.61 1.68
C VAL A 72 -1.44 16.99 3.08
N THR A 73 -2.26 16.78 4.10
CA THR A 73 -1.91 17.06 5.50
C THR A 73 -2.02 15.80 6.37
N GLY A 74 -1.45 15.85 7.58
CA GLY A 74 -1.57 14.78 8.57
C GLY A 74 -0.91 13.47 8.14
N ARG A 75 -1.62 12.34 8.32
CA ARG A 75 -1.10 10.99 8.05
C ARG A 75 -0.83 10.75 6.57
N LEU A 76 -1.73 11.22 5.71
CA LEU A 76 -1.59 11.04 4.26
C LEU A 76 -0.34 11.77 3.74
N ALA A 77 -0.02 12.96 4.28
CA ALA A 77 1.18 13.71 3.92
C ALA A 77 2.48 12.97 4.29
N ARG A 78 2.45 12.24 5.40
CA ARG A 78 3.59 11.41 5.83
C ARG A 78 3.77 10.16 4.97
N TRP A 79 2.73 9.73 4.27
CA TRP A 79 2.71 8.49 3.48
C TRP A 79 2.81 8.71 1.97
N ALA A 80 2.55 9.93 1.50
CA ALA A 80 2.81 10.39 0.13
C ALA A 80 4.32 10.52 -0.12
#